data_AF-A0A1M6XLR5-F1
#
_entry.id   AF-A0A1M6XLR5-F1
#
_cell.length_a   1.000
_cell.length_b   1.000
_cell.length_c   1.000
_cell.angle_alpha   90.00
_cell.angle_beta   90.00
_cell.angle_gamma   90.00
#
_symmetry.space_group_name_H-M   'P 1'
#
loop_
_entity.id
_entity.type
_entity.pdbx_description
1 polymer ?
#
loop_
_entity_poly.entity_id
_entity_poly.type
_entity_poly.pdbx_seq_one_letter_code
_entity_poly.pdbx_strand_id
1 'polypeptide(L)'
;MRNLVLSIGFFSALTLNAQVGINTITPKASLDINKSVNTTSAEGFLTVRITGTDLAAKDNLYGADQNSTVVYATSAPGTPTTKTSNITSPGFYYYKNSISKWVGLTMPKFFYMPSILFDTTTLGAGTKDLYQLYLTQFSTPAVSSTGSAGKIPVLERGDLEYYVTYLDSTVFTGVTINASGVMNYTVSSNATEASFMNIVFVVK
;
A
#
# COMPACT_ATOMS: atom_id res chain seq x y z
N MET A 1 66.92 14.42 -44.81
CA MET A 1 65.97 14.76 -43.73
C MET A 1 64.83 13.75 -43.78
N ARG A 2 64.57 12.99 -42.71
CA ARG A 2 63.37 12.13 -42.60
C ARG A 2 62.62 12.58 -41.36
N ASN A 3 61.45 13.19 -41.57
CA ASN A 3 60.58 13.65 -40.49
C ASN A 3 59.60 12.52 -40.17
N LEU A 4 59.63 12.04 -38.92
CA LEU A 4 58.68 11.05 -38.42
C LEU A 4 57.50 11.81 -37.79
N VAL A 5 56.31 11.73 -38.39
CA VAL A 5 55.09 12.32 -37.84
C VAL A 5 54.34 11.25 -37.04
N LEU A 6 54.30 11.40 -35.71
CA LEU A 6 53.55 10.54 -34.82
C LEU A 6 52.16 11.16 -34.59
N SER A 7 51.11 10.53 -35.11
CA SER A 7 49.73 10.98 -34.88
C SER A 7 49.17 10.30 -33.63
N ILE A 8 49.07 11.02 -32.52
CA ILE A 8 48.39 10.57 -31.30
C ILE A 8 46.89 10.83 -31.46
N GLY A 9 46.09 9.77 -31.60
CA GLY A 9 44.63 9.86 -31.64
C GLY A 9 44.06 10.01 -30.22
N PHE A 10 43.29 11.07 -29.98
CA PHE A 10 42.59 11.32 -28.73
C PHE A 10 41.30 10.48 -28.68
N PHE A 11 41.32 9.34 -27.96
CA PHE A 11 40.11 8.56 -27.68
C PHE A 11 39.36 9.22 -26.52
N SER A 12 38.36 10.06 -26.82
CA SER A 12 37.42 10.53 -25.81
C SER A 12 36.52 9.37 -25.38
N ALA A 13 36.63 8.93 -24.13
CA ALA A 13 35.75 7.93 -23.55
C ALA A 13 34.33 8.52 -23.42
N LEU A 14 33.42 8.08 -24.29
CA LEU A 14 32.00 8.38 -24.14
C LEU A 14 31.40 7.37 -23.16
N THR A 15 30.93 7.85 -22.01
CA THR A 15 30.12 7.05 -21.10
C THR A 15 28.72 6.88 -21.71
N LEU A 16 28.40 5.68 -22.19
CA LEU A 16 27.04 5.34 -22.61
C LEU A 16 26.27 4.79 -21.40
N ASN A 17 25.06 5.28 -21.19
CA ASN A 17 24.16 4.75 -20.16
C ASN A 17 23.52 3.45 -20.65
N ALA A 18 23.52 2.40 -19.84
CA ALA A 18 22.94 1.08 -20.17
C ALA A 18 21.42 0.99 -19.90
N GLN A 19 20.68 2.09 -20.05
CA GLN A 19 19.25 2.14 -19.77
C GLN A 19 18.45 1.47 -20.91
N VAL A 20 17.42 0.70 -20.55
CA VAL A 20 16.50 0.08 -21.49
C VAL A 20 15.21 0.89 -21.55
N GLY A 21 14.94 1.50 -22.70
CA GLY A 21 13.66 2.15 -22.99
C GLY A 21 12.76 1.27 -23.83
N ILE A 22 11.50 1.09 -23.43
CA ILE A 22 10.43 0.51 -24.24
C ILE A 22 9.41 1.62 -24.53
N ASN A 23 9.17 1.90 -25.81
CA ASN A 23 8.34 3.02 -26.28
C ASN A 23 8.84 4.42 -25.80
N THR A 24 10.13 4.56 -25.47
CA THR A 24 10.78 5.84 -25.13
C THR A 24 12.24 5.83 -25.57
N ILE A 25 12.71 6.96 -26.14
CA ILE A 25 14.12 7.16 -26.51
C ILE A 25 14.91 7.93 -25.44
N THR A 26 14.23 8.44 -24.41
CA THR A 26 14.83 9.17 -23.29
C THR A 26 14.43 8.48 -21.97
N PRO A 27 14.95 7.26 -21.71
CA PRO A 27 14.59 6.52 -20.50
C PRO A 27 14.99 7.27 -19.23
N LYS A 28 14.07 7.36 -18.26
CA LYS A 28 14.28 8.05 -16.97
C LYS A 28 14.68 7.11 -15.84
N ALA A 29 14.77 5.81 -16.11
CA ALA A 29 15.20 4.77 -15.18
C ALA A 29 16.01 3.70 -15.93
N SER A 30 16.61 2.75 -15.21
CA SER A 30 17.35 1.62 -15.82
C SER A 30 16.47 0.78 -16.76
N LEU A 31 15.18 0.65 -16.43
CA LEU A 31 14.13 0.14 -17.30
C LEU A 31 12.98 1.16 -17.28
N ASP A 32 12.65 1.74 -18.43
CA ASP A 32 11.56 2.72 -18.58
C ASP A 32 10.59 2.23 -19.67
N ILE A 33 9.34 1.97 -19.29
CA ILE A 33 8.30 1.42 -20.15
C ILE A 33 7.18 2.44 -20.27
N ASN A 34 7.07 3.08 -21.44
CA ASN A 34 6.01 4.04 -21.73
C ASN A 34 4.84 3.39 -22.46
N LYS A 35 3.66 4.02 -22.32
CA LYS A 35 2.51 3.69 -23.15
C LYS A 35 2.83 3.93 -24.64
N SER A 36 2.36 3.04 -25.47
CA SER A 36 2.25 3.15 -26.92
C SER A 36 1.13 4.13 -27.30
N VAL A 37 1.18 4.62 -28.54
CA VAL A 37 0.07 5.35 -29.18
C VAL A 37 -0.95 4.41 -29.82
N ASN A 38 -0.66 3.11 -29.89
CA ASN A 38 -1.55 2.10 -30.46
C ASN A 38 -2.66 1.73 -29.48
N THR A 39 -3.93 1.83 -29.91
CA THR A 39 -5.12 1.56 -29.09
C THR A 39 -5.67 0.13 -29.23
N THR A 40 -5.06 -0.73 -30.05
CA THR A 40 -5.56 -2.09 -30.32
C THR A 40 -4.77 -3.19 -29.61
N SER A 41 -3.84 -2.84 -28.73
CA SER A 41 -3.00 -3.80 -28.01
C SER A 41 -3.02 -3.49 -26.52
N ALA A 42 -3.10 -4.53 -25.68
CA ALA A 42 -2.98 -4.37 -24.24
C ALA A 42 -1.55 -3.97 -23.85
N GLU A 43 -1.43 -3.15 -22.81
CA GLU A 43 -0.16 -2.62 -22.31
C GLU A 43 0.11 -3.11 -20.89
N GLY A 44 1.38 -3.24 -20.52
CA GLY A 44 1.77 -3.54 -19.15
C GLY A 44 3.09 -4.30 -19.03
N PHE A 45 3.48 -4.57 -17.78
CA PHE A 45 4.60 -5.44 -17.44
C PHE A 45 4.07 -6.80 -16.97
N LEU A 46 4.30 -7.85 -17.76
CA LEU A 46 3.91 -9.21 -17.39
C LEU A 46 5.02 -9.84 -16.53
N THR A 47 4.79 -9.91 -15.22
CA THR A 47 5.75 -10.52 -14.28
C THR A 47 5.78 -12.06 -14.38
N VAL A 48 6.76 -12.68 -13.72
CA VAL A 48 6.84 -14.13 -13.56
C VAL A 48 5.65 -14.65 -12.75
N ARG A 49 4.87 -15.55 -13.35
CA ARG A 49 3.79 -16.30 -12.70
C ARG A 49 4.32 -17.66 -12.27
N ILE A 50 4.17 -18.01 -10.99
CA ILE A 50 4.78 -19.21 -10.41
C ILE A 50 3.89 -19.77 -9.30
N THR A 51 3.83 -21.09 -9.11
CA THR A 51 3.07 -21.66 -8.00
C THR A 51 3.83 -21.47 -6.68
N GLY A 52 3.12 -21.47 -5.55
CA GLY A 52 3.76 -21.48 -4.23
C GLY A 52 4.67 -22.70 -4.04
N THR A 53 4.27 -23.86 -4.56
CA THR A 53 5.07 -25.10 -4.51
C THR A 53 6.38 -24.96 -5.29
N ASP A 54 6.37 -24.37 -6.49
CA ASP A 54 7.60 -24.15 -7.26
C ASP A 54 8.52 -23.11 -6.62
N LEU A 55 7.95 -22.10 -5.96
CA LEU A 55 8.73 -21.16 -5.14
C LEU A 55 9.39 -21.88 -3.97
N ALA A 56 8.67 -22.76 -3.28
CA ALA A 56 9.19 -23.55 -2.17
C ALA A 56 10.31 -24.49 -2.63
N ALA A 57 10.18 -25.11 -3.81
CA ALA A 57 11.23 -25.94 -4.41
C ALA A 57 12.51 -25.15 -4.76
N LYS A 58 12.39 -23.83 -4.94
CA LYS A 58 13.49 -22.91 -5.24
C LYS A 58 13.97 -22.12 -4.02
N ASP A 59 13.59 -22.51 -2.80
CA ASP A 59 13.87 -21.75 -1.58
C ASP A 59 15.35 -21.39 -1.40
N ASN A 60 16.26 -22.30 -1.76
CA ASN A 60 17.70 -22.10 -1.65
C ASN A 60 18.27 -21.10 -2.67
N LEU A 61 17.52 -20.73 -3.72
CA LEU A 61 17.94 -19.80 -4.77
C LEU A 61 17.61 -18.33 -4.46
N TYR A 62 16.75 -18.06 -3.48
CA TYR A 62 16.37 -16.70 -3.09
C TYR A 62 17.21 -16.24 -1.90
N GLY A 63 18.33 -15.58 -2.17
CA GLY A 63 19.23 -15.01 -1.15
C GLY A 63 19.21 -13.48 -1.11
N ALA A 64 20.28 -12.88 -0.57
CA ALA A 64 20.41 -11.42 -0.48
C ALA A 64 20.28 -10.72 -1.84
N ASP A 65 20.85 -11.30 -2.89
CA ASP A 65 20.84 -10.75 -4.25
C ASP A 65 19.44 -10.77 -4.90
N GLN A 66 18.51 -11.58 -4.39
CA GLN A 66 17.12 -11.64 -4.87
C GLN A 66 16.17 -10.79 -4.03
N ASN A 67 16.67 -10.02 -3.05
CA ASN A 67 15.82 -9.13 -2.28
C ASN A 67 15.05 -8.16 -3.20
N SER A 68 13.77 -7.95 -2.91
CA SER A 68 12.83 -7.18 -3.73
C SER A 68 12.44 -7.80 -5.08
N THR A 69 12.77 -9.07 -5.34
CA THR A 69 12.21 -9.81 -6.48
C THR A 69 10.69 -9.89 -6.36
N VAL A 70 9.96 -9.54 -7.42
CA VAL A 70 8.49 -9.57 -7.47
C VAL A 70 8.00 -10.70 -8.37
N VAL A 71 7.02 -11.45 -7.91
CA VAL A 71 6.33 -12.51 -8.67
C VAL A 71 4.83 -12.45 -8.45
N TYR A 72 4.07 -13.06 -9.34
CA TYR A 72 2.67 -13.40 -9.10
C TYR A 72 2.58 -14.87 -8.71
N ALA A 73 2.24 -15.16 -7.45
CA ALA A 73 1.99 -16.51 -6.98
C ALA A 73 0.60 -16.96 -7.47
N THR A 74 0.53 -18.07 -8.20
CA THR A 74 -0.75 -18.56 -8.76
C THR A 74 -1.55 -19.44 -7.79
N SER A 75 -0.92 -19.91 -6.71
CA SER A 75 -1.52 -20.72 -5.65
C SER A 75 -0.61 -20.77 -4.42
N ALA A 76 -1.17 -21.15 -3.27
CA ALA A 76 -0.39 -21.46 -2.06
C ALA A 76 0.44 -22.77 -2.24
N PRO A 77 1.60 -22.93 -1.57
CA PRO A 77 2.32 -24.19 -1.54
C PRO A 77 1.52 -25.25 -0.76
N GLY A 78 1.54 -26.50 -1.22
CA GLY A 78 0.95 -27.61 -0.48
C GLY A 78 1.68 -27.88 0.86
N THR A 79 3.00 -27.71 0.88
CA THR A 79 3.82 -27.78 2.10
C THR A 79 4.68 -26.51 2.17
N PRO A 80 4.26 -25.50 2.94
CA PRO A 80 5.00 -24.25 3.04
C PRO A 80 6.37 -24.45 3.70
N THR A 81 7.37 -23.75 3.18
CA THR A 81 8.69 -23.59 3.80
C THR A 81 8.71 -22.32 4.67
N THR A 82 9.83 -22.04 5.34
CA THR A 82 10.03 -20.75 6.02
C THR A 82 9.75 -19.57 5.08
N LYS A 83 10.29 -19.61 3.85
CA LYS A 83 10.17 -18.48 2.90
C LYS A 83 8.78 -18.35 2.30
N THR A 84 8.10 -19.46 2.05
CA THR A 84 6.77 -19.45 1.39
C THR A 84 5.59 -19.48 2.36
N SER A 85 5.83 -19.51 3.68
CA SER A 85 4.80 -19.55 4.74
C SER A 85 3.73 -18.45 4.68
N ASN A 86 4.01 -17.31 4.06
CA ASN A 86 3.05 -16.21 3.90
C ASN A 86 2.21 -16.27 2.61
N ILE A 87 2.49 -17.22 1.70
CA ILE A 87 1.76 -17.37 0.43
C ILE A 87 0.52 -18.21 0.69
N THR A 88 -0.56 -17.58 1.16
CA THR A 88 -1.80 -18.26 1.55
C THR A 88 -2.88 -18.23 0.46
N SER A 89 -2.71 -17.41 -0.58
CA SER A 89 -3.65 -17.29 -1.69
C SER A 89 -2.94 -16.77 -2.94
N PRO A 90 -3.55 -16.85 -4.13
CA PRO A 90 -2.99 -16.24 -5.33
C PRO A 90 -2.85 -14.72 -5.19
N GLY A 91 -1.75 -14.14 -5.68
CA GLY A 91 -1.52 -12.71 -5.60
C GLY A 91 -0.09 -12.29 -5.92
N PHE A 92 0.18 -10.99 -5.82
CA PHE A 92 1.53 -10.46 -5.97
C PHE A 92 2.31 -10.59 -4.67
N TYR A 93 3.56 -11.05 -4.76
CA TYR A 93 4.48 -11.19 -3.65
C TYR A 93 5.85 -10.64 -4.02
N TYR A 94 6.56 -10.08 -3.04
CA TYR A 94 7.98 -9.77 -3.17
C TYR A 94 8.82 -10.54 -2.16
N TYR A 95 10.05 -10.89 -2.53
CA TYR A 95 10.98 -11.54 -1.60
C TYR A 95 11.62 -10.51 -0.68
N LYS A 96 11.45 -10.68 0.64
CA LYS A 96 12.07 -9.84 1.67
C LYS A 96 13.14 -10.63 2.40
N ASN A 97 14.40 -10.41 2.01
CA ASN A 97 15.55 -11.14 2.53
C ASN A 97 15.73 -10.94 4.05
N SER A 98 15.45 -9.73 4.58
CA SER A 98 15.64 -9.39 6.00
C SER A 98 14.84 -10.26 6.97
N ILE A 99 13.75 -10.88 6.51
CA ILE A 99 12.94 -11.84 7.27
C ILE A 99 12.88 -13.21 6.61
N SER A 100 13.60 -13.41 5.50
CA SER A 100 13.56 -14.62 4.67
C SER A 100 12.14 -15.08 4.36
N LYS A 101 11.29 -14.19 3.84
CA LYS A 101 9.91 -14.52 3.45
C LYS A 101 9.47 -13.82 2.17
N TRP A 102 8.59 -14.48 1.44
CA TRP A 102 7.71 -13.83 0.48
C TRP A 102 6.67 -13.01 1.24
N VAL A 103 6.47 -11.75 0.86
CA VAL A 103 5.51 -10.86 1.50
C VAL A 103 4.52 -10.41 0.45
N GLY A 104 3.23 -10.54 0.76
CA GLY A 104 2.16 -10.14 -0.16
C GLY A 104 2.19 -8.63 -0.38
N LEU A 105 2.02 -8.21 -1.64
CA LEU A 105 1.77 -6.82 -2.03
C LEU A 105 0.27 -6.53 -1.92
N THR A 106 -0.27 -6.70 -0.72
CA THR A 106 -1.69 -6.50 -0.42
C THR A 106 -1.84 -5.59 0.78
N MET A 107 -2.70 -4.58 0.64
CA MET A 107 -3.12 -3.71 1.72
C MET A 107 -4.41 -4.26 2.34
N PRO A 108 -4.64 -4.06 3.66
CA PRO A 108 -5.95 -4.30 4.26
C PRO A 108 -7.04 -3.55 3.49
N LYS A 109 -8.14 -4.23 3.14
CA LYS A 109 -9.25 -3.62 2.41
C LYS A 109 -10.09 -2.67 3.27
N PHE A 110 -10.02 -2.81 4.59
CA PHE A 110 -10.72 -1.95 5.53
C PHE A 110 -10.07 -2.03 6.91
N PHE A 111 -10.40 -1.09 7.78
CA PHE A 111 -10.08 -1.08 9.20
C PHE A 111 -11.17 -0.34 9.99
N TYR A 112 -11.26 -0.59 11.29
CA TYR A 112 -12.15 0.18 12.16
C TYR A 112 -11.56 1.56 12.45
N MET A 113 -12.42 2.56 12.52
CA MET A 113 -12.04 3.88 13.01
C MET A 113 -11.48 3.75 14.44
N PRO A 114 -10.42 4.49 14.83
CA PRO A 114 -10.05 4.55 16.24
C PRO A 114 -11.21 5.07 17.09
N SER A 115 -11.27 4.64 18.34
CA SER A 115 -12.33 5.04 19.25
C SER A 115 -12.45 6.56 19.33
N ILE A 116 -13.67 7.07 19.25
CA ILE A 116 -13.98 8.50 19.38
C ILE A 116 -15.15 8.70 20.34
N LEU A 117 -15.15 9.86 20.99
CA LEU A 117 -16.23 10.27 21.88
C LEU A 117 -17.31 11.03 21.11
N PHE A 118 -18.55 10.61 21.31
CA PHE A 118 -19.75 11.37 20.97
C PHE A 118 -20.38 11.84 22.27
N ASP A 119 -20.38 13.16 22.50
CA ASP A 119 -21.09 13.74 23.62
C ASP A 119 -22.60 13.69 23.32
N THR A 120 -23.34 13.00 24.19
CA THR A 120 -24.80 12.85 24.09
C THR A 120 -25.54 13.59 25.19
N THR A 121 -24.82 14.32 26.04
CA THR A 121 -25.42 15.17 27.08
C THR A 121 -26.00 16.46 26.47
N THR A 122 -25.45 16.88 25.33
CA THR A 122 -25.97 17.99 24.53
C THR A 122 -26.82 17.43 23.39
N LEU A 123 -28.14 17.59 23.50
CA LEU A 123 -29.07 17.18 22.45
C LEU A 123 -29.03 18.15 21.26
N GLY A 124 -29.30 17.64 20.06
CA GLY A 124 -29.36 18.42 18.83
C GLY A 124 -28.30 18.02 17.79
N ALA A 125 -28.14 18.86 16.78
CA ALA A 125 -27.26 18.60 15.65
C ALA A 125 -25.78 18.64 16.04
N GLY A 126 -24.98 17.75 15.45
CA GLY A 126 -23.55 17.67 15.62
C GLY A 126 -22.84 17.25 14.34
N THR A 127 -21.54 17.53 14.29
CA THR A 127 -20.67 17.22 13.16
C THR A 127 -19.35 16.67 13.66
N LYS A 128 -18.81 15.65 12.99
CA LYS A 128 -17.47 15.08 13.24
C LYS A 128 -16.74 14.89 11.90
N ASP A 129 -15.53 15.45 11.79
CA ASP A 129 -14.62 15.07 10.70
C ASP A 129 -13.89 13.78 11.10
N LEU A 130 -14.40 12.65 10.59
CA LEU A 130 -13.90 11.33 10.95
C LEU A 130 -12.45 11.14 10.49
N TYR A 131 -12.11 11.64 9.31
CA TYR A 131 -10.75 11.57 8.79
C TYR A 131 -9.78 12.35 9.68
N GLN A 132 -10.14 13.58 10.07
CA GLN A 132 -9.25 14.38 10.89
C GLN A 132 -9.03 13.75 12.27
N LEU A 133 -10.06 13.16 12.86
CA LEU A 133 -9.94 12.41 14.12
C LEU A 133 -9.02 11.20 13.98
N TYR A 134 -9.18 10.44 12.89
CA TYR A 134 -8.30 9.33 12.53
C TYR A 134 -6.84 9.78 12.38
N LEU A 135 -6.60 10.82 11.57
CA LEU A 135 -5.28 11.35 11.27
C LEU A 135 -4.57 11.79 12.55
N THR A 136 -5.27 12.52 13.43
CA THR A 136 -4.73 12.96 14.71
C THR A 136 -4.34 11.78 15.58
N GLN A 137 -5.25 10.82 15.80
CA GLN A 137 -4.95 9.68 16.69
C GLN A 137 -3.80 8.80 16.17
N PHE A 138 -3.67 8.63 14.86
CA PHE A 138 -2.61 7.81 14.26
C PHE A 138 -1.27 8.55 14.15
N SER A 139 -1.30 9.88 14.00
CA SER A 139 -0.08 10.70 13.90
C SER A 139 0.49 11.09 15.26
N THR A 140 -0.35 11.17 16.29
CA THR A 140 0.05 11.50 17.67
C THR A 140 -0.58 10.50 18.65
N PRO A 141 -0.17 9.22 18.61
CA PRO A 141 -0.65 8.24 19.57
C PRO A 141 -0.23 8.63 21.00
N ALA A 142 -1.14 8.48 21.96
CA ALA A 142 -0.91 8.90 23.35
C ALA A 142 0.29 8.19 24.01
N VAL A 143 0.52 6.92 23.65
CA VAL A 143 1.63 6.10 24.11
C VAL A 143 2.15 5.28 22.93
N SER A 144 3.46 5.10 22.87
CA SER A 144 4.14 4.31 21.85
C SER A 144 5.18 3.40 22.48
N SER A 145 5.47 2.25 21.85
CA SER A 145 6.51 1.35 22.34
C SER A 145 7.91 1.94 22.14
N THR A 146 8.85 1.57 23.00
CA THR A 146 10.26 1.92 22.88
C THR A 146 10.82 1.46 21.53
N GLY A 147 11.45 2.37 20.79
CA GLY A 147 12.01 2.09 19.46
C GLY A 147 11.02 2.15 18.30
N SER A 148 9.74 2.47 18.55
CA SER A 148 8.79 2.75 17.48
C SER A 148 9.05 4.11 16.81
N ALA A 149 8.47 4.31 15.62
CA ALA A 149 8.50 5.60 14.94
C ALA A 149 7.57 6.65 15.58
N GLY A 150 6.87 6.32 16.67
CA GLY A 150 5.93 7.22 17.35
C GLY A 150 4.68 7.58 16.54
N LYS A 151 4.39 6.84 15.46
CA LYS A 151 3.23 7.03 14.59
C LYS A 151 2.76 5.73 13.97
N ILE A 152 1.48 5.66 13.65
CA ILE A 152 0.87 4.58 12.89
C ILE A 152 0.75 5.05 11.43
N PRO A 153 1.04 4.21 10.42
CA PRO A 153 0.83 4.56 9.02
C PRO A 153 -0.60 5.05 8.75
N VAL A 154 -0.73 6.13 7.98
CA VAL A 154 -2.01 6.71 7.60
C VAL A 154 -2.25 6.64 6.10
N LEU A 155 -3.52 6.53 5.72
CA LEU A 155 -4.00 6.65 4.34
C LEU A 155 -4.53 8.06 4.11
N GLU A 156 -4.46 8.53 2.87
CA GLU A 156 -4.96 9.87 2.55
C GLU A 156 -6.49 9.88 2.49
N ARG A 157 -7.09 11.06 2.68
CA ARG A 157 -8.55 11.22 2.68
C ARG A 157 -9.18 10.69 1.39
N GLY A 158 -8.48 10.84 0.26
CA GLY A 158 -8.93 10.38 -1.06
C GLY A 158 -9.01 8.85 -1.18
N ASP A 159 -8.20 8.12 -0.40
CA ASP A 159 -8.06 6.66 -0.46
C ASP A 159 -9.07 5.93 0.42
N LEU A 160 -9.99 6.67 1.05
CA LEU A 160 -10.89 6.14 2.07
C LEU A 160 -12.36 6.33 1.70
N GLU A 161 -13.16 5.36 2.11
CA GLU A 161 -14.61 5.45 2.21
C GLU A 161 -15.03 5.20 3.67
N TYR A 162 -16.13 5.82 4.09
CA TYR A 162 -16.53 5.87 5.50
C TYR A 162 -17.92 5.28 5.67
N TYR A 163 -18.02 4.26 6.53
CA TYR A 163 -19.27 3.54 6.76
C TYR A 163 -19.60 3.48 8.24
N VAL A 164 -20.85 3.76 8.59
CA VAL A 164 -21.40 3.39 9.90
C VAL A 164 -22.12 2.06 9.72
N THR A 165 -21.55 1.00 10.29
CA THR A 165 -22.11 -0.36 10.19
C THR A 165 -23.14 -0.64 11.27
N TYR A 166 -23.10 0.12 12.37
CA TYR A 166 -24.07 0.09 13.44
C TYR A 166 -24.10 1.43 14.16
N LEU A 167 -25.29 1.86 14.60
CA LEU A 167 -25.48 2.96 15.53
C LEU A 167 -26.75 2.70 16.35
N ASP A 168 -26.78 3.19 17.59
CA ASP A 168 -28.02 3.28 18.38
C ASP A 168 -28.93 4.38 17.80
N SER A 169 -30.00 3.98 17.11
CA SER A 169 -30.90 4.89 16.40
C SER A 169 -31.86 5.65 17.32
N THR A 170 -31.92 5.29 18.60
CA THR A 170 -32.65 6.06 19.62
C THR A 170 -31.83 7.26 20.11
N VAL A 171 -30.51 7.16 20.01
CA VAL A 171 -29.55 8.20 20.40
C VAL A 171 -29.15 9.05 19.21
N PHE A 172 -28.81 8.45 18.07
CA PHE A 172 -28.33 9.15 16.88
C PHE A 172 -29.30 9.03 15.71
N THR A 173 -29.81 10.16 15.22
CA THR A 173 -30.69 10.24 14.05
C THR A 173 -30.10 11.14 12.98
N GLY A 174 -30.64 11.09 11.75
CA GLY A 174 -30.22 11.96 10.66
C GLY A 174 -28.75 11.81 10.22
N VAL A 175 -28.16 10.63 10.46
CA VAL A 175 -26.74 10.40 10.22
C VAL A 175 -26.43 10.38 8.72
N THR A 176 -25.52 11.25 8.29
CA THR A 176 -25.02 11.33 6.91
C THR A 176 -23.50 11.48 6.93
N ILE A 177 -22.81 10.97 5.90
CA ILE A 177 -21.36 11.12 5.74
C ILE A 177 -21.08 11.53 4.30
N ASN A 178 -20.28 12.58 4.11
CA ASN A 178 -19.88 13.00 2.77
C ASN A 178 -18.60 12.29 2.30
N ALA A 179 -18.21 12.49 1.04
CA ALA A 179 -17.01 11.87 0.45
C ALA A 179 -15.69 12.28 1.12
N SER A 180 -15.68 13.39 1.87
CA SER A 180 -14.53 13.81 2.67
C SER A 180 -14.50 13.14 4.04
N GLY A 181 -15.48 12.34 4.43
CA GLY A 181 -15.54 11.73 5.76
C GLY A 181 -16.03 12.67 6.86
N VAL A 182 -16.70 13.76 6.50
CA VAL A 182 -17.42 14.61 7.47
C VAL A 182 -18.80 14.01 7.70
N MET A 183 -19.03 13.57 8.93
CA MET A 183 -20.30 13.02 9.41
C MET A 183 -21.15 14.11 10.06
N ASN A 184 -22.42 14.22 9.67
CA ASN A 184 -23.43 14.98 10.39
C ASN A 184 -24.42 14.02 11.07
N TYR A 185 -24.93 14.39 12.23
CA TYR A 185 -25.88 13.59 13.03
C TYR A 185 -26.69 14.48 13.97
N THR A 186 -27.75 13.94 14.56
CA THR A 186 -28.52 14.57 15.64
C THR A 186 -28.55 13.65 16.85
N VAL A 187 -28.11 14.16 18.01
CA VAL A 187 -28.30 13.51 19.31
C VAL A 187 -29.75 13.74 19.74
N SER A 188 -30.53 12.67 19.78
CA SER A 188 -31.96 12.69 20.09
C SER A 188 -32.27 12.30 21.54
N SER A 189 -31.35 11.61 22.19
CA SER A 189 -31.42 11.24 23.61
C SER A 189 -30.03 11.00 24.17
N ASN A 190 -29.91 10.92 25.50
CA ASN A 190 -28.66 10.56 26.15
C ASN A 190 -28.33 9.09 25.92
N ALA A 191 -27.06 8.79 25.63
CA ALA A 191 -26.57 7.42 25.53
C ALA A 191 -26.68 6.67 26.86
N THR A 192 -26.89 5.36 26.77
CA THR A 192 -26.76 4.42 27.89
C THR A 192 -25.45 3.63 27.78
N GLU A 193 -25.17 2.77 28.75
CA GLU A 193 -24.02 1.85 28.71
C GLU A 193 -24.10 0.86 27.53
N ALA A 194 -25.28 0.67 26.93
CA ALA A 194 -25.48 -0.18 25.75
C ALA A 194 -25.42 0.59 24.41
N SER A 195 -25.25 1.91 24.44
CA SER A 195 -25.29 2.76 23.24
C SER A 195 -23.89 2.92 22.65
N PHE A 196 -23.68 2.48 21.40
CA PHE A 196 -22.43 2.64 20.68
C PHE A 196 -22.63 2.83 19.17
N MET A 197 -21.57 3.22 18.47
CA MET A 197 -21.52 3.37 17.02
C MET A 197 -20.28 2.66 16.49
N ASN A 198 -20.45 1.88 15.42
CA ASN A 198 -19.36 1.16 14.78
C ASN A 198 -19.05 1.76 13.41
N ILE A 199 -17.85 2.33 13.28
CA ILE A 199 -17.41 3.04 12.08
C ILE A 199 -16.26 2.26 11.42
N VAL A 200 -16.41 1.98 10.13
CA VAL A 200 -15.43 1.26 9.29
C VAL A 200 -14.94 2.15 8.18
N PHE A 201 -13.62 2.17 7.99
CA PHE A 201 -12.97 2.85 6.88
C PHE A 201 -12.57 1.78 5.84
N VAL A 202 -13.07 1.90 4.62
CA VAL A 202 -12.71 1.02 3.50
C VAL A 202 -11.62 1.71 2.69
N VAL A 203 -10.62 0.93 2.26
CA VAL A 203 -9.49 1.39 1.45
C VAL A 203 -9.85 1.20 -0.03
N LYS A 204 -9.69 2.25 -0.83
CA LYS A 204 -9.95 2.24 -2.28
C LYS A 204 -8.84 1.57 -3.09
#